data_AF-Q54WC5-F1
#
_entry.id   AF-Q54WC5-F1
#
_cell.length_a   1.000
_cell.length_b   1.000
_cell.length_c   1.000
_cell.angle_alpha   90.00
_cell.angle_beta   90.00
_cell.angle_gamma   90.00
#
_symmetry.space_group_name_H-M   'P 1'
#
loop_
_entity.id
_entity.type
_entity.pdbx_description
1 polymer ?
#
loop_
_entity_poly.entity_id
_entity_poly.type
_entity_poly.pdbx_seq_one_letter_code
_entity_poly.pdbx_strand_id
1 'polypeptide(L)'
;MLKRTIVKTEEIRHSIKALIGFKVTNGDHIHSLFLKGSHTKSSNMKRIREGLYFSLLQNQKESTTHGLFSKEFCDFHKIDLKKFEDLSKKLSFGLHELEDGNFWFNEHHYNVFGEYNVIEKPFNKSDHPNSNEHTLSYENGNSYNALVNKYKLLQKFSDEHNLGLTFKEEDIPNNLIYYPEHILKTQVIDGDDQTN
;
A
#
# COMPACT_ATOMS: atom_id res chain seq x y z
N MET A 1 7.32 -14.40 51.24
CA MET A 1 7.82 -13.98 49.91
C MET A 1 6.62 -13.96 48.98
N LEU A 2 6.19 -12.80 48.49
CA LEU A 2 5.21 -12.71 47.40
C LEU A 2 5.85 -13.31 46.15
N LYS A 3 5.21 -14.31 45.55
CA LYS A 3 5.63 -14.86 44.26
C LYS A 3 5.18 -13.85 43.20
N ARG A 4 6.13 -13.21 42.52
CA ARG A 4 5.83 -12.35 41.36
C ARG A 4 5.46 -13.25 40.19
N THR A 5 4.25 -13.07 39.65
CA THR A 5 3.82 -13.78 38.44
C THR A 5 3.87 -12.79 37.29
N ILE A 6 4.81 -13.02 36.37
CA ILE A 6 4.93 -12.24 35.13
C ILE A 6 3.90 -12.81 34.14
N VAL A 7 2.90 -12.02 33.78
CA VAL A 7 1.89 -12.40 32.78
C VAL A 7 2.16 -11.62 31.50
N LYS A 8 2.31 -12.35 30.39
CA LYS A 8 2.28 -11.74 29.04
C LYS A 8 0.82 -11.62 28.62
N THR A 9 0.41 -10.42 28.27
CA THR A 9 -0.91 -10.15 27.69
C THR A 9 -0.73 -9.67 26.26
N GLU A 10 -1.63 -10.09 25.38
CA GLU A 10 -1.68 -9.63 24.00
C GLU A 10 -2.87 -8.69 23.85
N GLU A 11 -2.60 -7.48 23.36
CA GLU A 11 -3.59 -6.45 23.15
C GLU A 11 -3.64 -6.13 21.65
N ILE A 12 -4.83 -6.25 21.05
CA ILE A 12 -5.04 -5.85 19.66
C ILE A 12 -5.38 -4.36 19.66
N ARG A 13 -4.47 -3.54 19.14
CA ARG A 13 -4.67 -2.11 18.91
C ARG A 13 -5.22 -1.90 17.50
N HIS A 14 -6.19 -1.03 17.37
CA HIS A 14 -6.73 -0.58 16.09
C HIS A 14 -6.21 0.81 15.80
N SER A 15 -5.80 1.05 14.55
CA SER A 15 -5.56 2.39 14.02
C SER A 15 -6.30 2.52 12.70
N ILE A 16 -6.70 3.74 12.35
CA ILE A 16 -7.23 4.00 11.01
C ILE A 16 -6.19 4.83 10.29
N LYS A 17 -5.82 4.34 9.12
CA LYS A 17 -4.84 4.98 8.25
C LYS A 17 -5.55 5.54 7.02
N ALA A 18 -5.15 6.75 6.65
CA ALA A 18 -5.49 7.32 5.35
C ALA A 18 -4.40 6.94 4.36
N LEU A 19 -4.78 6.38 3.23
CA LEU A 19 -3.91 6.05 2.11
C LEU A 19 -3.93 7.17 1.08
N ILE A 20 -2.74 7.62 0.70
CA ILE A 20 -2.51 8.53 -0.42
C ILE A 20 -1.97 7.71 -1.58
N GLY A 21 -2.71 7.66 -2.68
CA GLY A 21 -2.37 6.80 -3.81
C GLY A 21 -3.47 6.78 -4.86
N PHE A 22 -3.54 5.68 -5.59
CA PHE A 22 -4.57 5.44 -6.61
C PHE A 22 -5.03 3.99 -6.60
N LYS A 23 -6.29 3.78 -6.99
CA LYS A 23 -6.90 2.44 -7.06
C LYS A 23 -6.39 1.69 -8.28
N VAL A 24 -6.03 0.43 -8.11
CA VAL A 24 -5.89 -0.52 -9.21
C VAL A 24 -7.20 -1.26 -9.36
N THR A 25 -7.99 -0.92 -10.38
CA THR A 25 -9.36 -1.41 -10.60
C THR A 25 -9.45 -2.87 -11.04
N ASN A 26 -8.32 -3.57 -11.17
CA ASN A 26 -8.24 -4.94 -11.63
C ASN A 26 -7.40 -5.79 -10.66
N GLY A 27 -7.78 -5.75 -9.39
CA GLY A 27 -7.02 -6.34 -8.30
C GLY A 27 -6.72 -7.83 -8.48
N ASP A 28 -7.66 -8.58 -9.07
CA ASP A 28 -7.48 -10.01 -9.36
C ASP A 28 -6.22 -10.31 -10.19
N HIS A 29 -5.84 -9.43 -11.11
CA HIS A 29 -4.63 -9.64 -11.91
C HIS A 29 -3.36 -9.42 -11.09
N ILE A 30 -3.34 -8.39 -10.24
CA ILE A 30 -2.24 -8.15 -9.31
C ILE A 30 -2.10 -9.33 -8.34
N HIS A 31 -3.22 -9.81 -7.78
CA HIS A 31 -3.23 -11.00 -6.93
C HIS A 31 -2.72 -12.23 -7.67
N SER A 32 -3.14 -12.45 -8.93
CA SER A 32 -2.61 -13.53 -9.76
C SER A 32 -1.11 -13.39 -10.04
N LEU A 33 -0.57 -12.18 -10.16
CA LEU A 33 0.86 -11.94 -10.34
C LEU A 33 1.63 -12.32 -9.07
N PHE A 34 1.13 -11.95 -7.89
CA PHE A 34 1.66 -12.40 -6.60
C PHE A 34 1.72 -13.92 -6.50
N LEU A 35 0.60 -14.60 -6.76
CA LEU A 35 0.50 -16.05 -6.57
C LEU A 35 1.36 -16.84 -7.57
N LYS A 36 1.47 -16.39 -8.83
CA LYS A 36 2.15 -17.17 -9.88
C LYS A 36 3.67 -16.99 -9.88
N GLY A 37 4.21 -15.94 -9.28
CA GLY A 37 5.66 -15.76 -9.13
C GLY A 37 6.43 -15.38 -10.40
N SER A 38 5.78 -15.14 -11.56
CA SER A 38 6.47 -14.73 -12.79
C SER A 38 5.58 -14.04 -13.85
N HIS A 39 6.17 -13.08 -14.55
CA HIS A 39 5.71 -12.41 -15.78
C HIS A 39 6.04 -13.16 -17.08
N THR A 40 6.84 -14.24 -17.05
CA THR A 40 7.31 -14.95 -18.27
C THR A 40 6.20 -15.48 -19.18
N LYS A 41 4.99 -15.72 -18.66
CA LYS A 41 3.84 -16.05 -19.50
C LYS A 41 3.30 -14.78 -20.13
N SER A 42 3.29 -14.71 -21.46
CA SER A 42 2.73 -13.58 -22.23
C SER A 42 1.30 -13.21 -21.80
N SER A 43 0.50 -14.19 -21.33
CA SER A 43 -0.82 -13.96 -20.73
C SER A 43 -0.80 -13.00 -19.54
N ASN A 44 0.26 -13.04 -18.72
CA ASN A 44 0.44 -12.20 -17.54
C ASN A 44 0.86 -10.77 -17.92
N MET A 45 1.52 -10.61 -19.09
CA MET A 45 1.94 -9.33 -19.67
C MET A 45 0.89 -8.66 -20.56
N LYS A 46 -0.26 -9.31 -20.82
CA LYS A 46 -1.38 -8.69 -21.56
C LYS A 46 -1.88 -7.40 -20.92
N ARG A 47 -1.65 -7.22 -19.62
CA ARG A 47 -2.04 -6.06 -18.82
C ARG A 47 -0.80 -5.30 -18.38
N ILE A 48 -0.27 -4.51 -19.32
CA ILE A 48 1.02 -3.81 -19.17
C ILE A 48 0.99 -2.85 -17.98
N ARG A 49 -0.13 -2.16 -17.72
CA ARG A 49 -0.24 -1.19 -16.60
C ARG A 49 -0.06 -1.89 -15.25
N GLU A 50 -0.79 -2.97 -15.01
CA GLU A 50 -0.73 -3.75 -13.79
C GLU A 50 0.62 -4.45 -13.63
N GLY A 51 1.19 -4.97 -14.72
CA GLY A 51 2.54 -5.52 -14.73
C GLY A 51 3.59 -4.48 -14.36
N LEU A 52 3.47 -3.26 -14.90
CA LEU A 52 4.35 -2.13 -14.59
C LEU A 52 4.22 -1.74 -13.11
N TYR A 53 3.00 -1.50 -12.63
CA TYR A 53 2.77 -1.16 -11.23
C TYR A 53 3.38 -2.22 -10.31
N PHE A 54 3.02 -3.48 -10.51
CA PHE A 54 3.56 -4.58 -9.70
C PHE A 54 5.09 -4.64 -9.73
N SER A 55 5.70 -4.48 -10.92
CA SER A 55 7.15 -4.46 -11.08
C SER A 55 7.84 -3.28 -10.38
N LEU A 56 7.16 -2.13 -10.26
CA LEU A 56 7.68 -0.90 -9.65
C LEU A 56 7.64 -0.89 -8.12
N LEU A 57 6.92 -1.81 -7.49
CA LEU A 57 6.76 -1.85 -6.03
C LEU A 57 8.11 -1.86 -5.33
N GLN A 58 8.33 -0.86 -4.49
CA GLN A 58 9.57 -0.74 -3.73
C GLN A 58 9.34 -1.13 -2.28
N ASN A 59 10.18 -2.02 -1.76
CA ASN A 59 10.08 -2.65 -0.44
C ASN A 59 9.23 -3.92 -0.35
N GLN A 60 9.66 -4.95 -1.08
CA GLN A 60 10.00 -6.19 -0.37
C GLN A 60 11.49 -6.48 -0.58
N LYS A 61 12.34 -5.69 0.09
CA LYS A 61 13.81 -5.81 0.04
C LYS A 61 14.35 -7.18 0.47
N GLU A 62 13.50 -8.13 0.83
CA GLU A 62 13.88 -9.47 1.27
C GLU A 62 13.24 -10.62 0.48
N SER A 63 12.38 -10.36 -0.52
CA SER A 63 11.84 -11.45 -1.35
C SER A 63 12.52 -11.52 -2.72
N THR A 64 13.21 -12.64 -2.97
CA THR A 64 13.85 -12.98 -4.26
C THR A 64 12.89 -12.93 -5.44
N THR A 65 11.58 -13.02 -5.19
CA THR A 65 10.50 -12.95 -6.17
C THR A 65 10.30 -11.55 -6.75
N HIS A 66 10.42 -10.47 -5.97
CA HIS A 66 10.17 -9.10 -6.49
C HIS A 66 11.23 -8.63 -7.50
N GLY A 67 12.50 -8.84 -7.20
CA GLY A 67 13.58 -8.55 -8.16
C GLY A 67 13.45 -9.36 -9.46
N LEU A 68 12.86 -10.56 -9.38
CA LEU A 68 12.54 -11.37 -10.56
C LEU A 68 11.52 -10.68 -11.46
N PHE A 69 10.44 -10.13 -10.88
CA PHE A 69 9.39 -9.46 -11.65
C PHE A 69 9.88 -8.21 -12.37
N SER A 70 10.57 -7.30 -11.67
CA SER A 70 11.11 -6.09 -12.29
C SER A 70 12.05 -6.45 -13.45
N LYS A 71 12.87 -7.47 -13.28
CA LYS A 71 13.76 -7.99 -14.33
C LYS A 71 12.98 -8.55 -15.51
N GLU A 72 12.00 -9.42 -15.28
CA GLU A 72 11.20 -10.02 -16.35
C GLU A 72 10.41 -8.97 -17.15
N PHE A 73 9.85 -7.96 -16.48
CA PHE A 73 9.19 -6.84 -17.15
C PHE A 73 10.19 -6.05 -18.00
N CYS A 74 11.37 -5.76 -17.46
CA CYS A 74 12.43 -5.07 -18.19
C CYS A 74 12.92 -5.86 -19.40
N ASP A 75 13.16 -7.16 -19.26
CA ASP A 75 13.60 -8.04 -20.35
C ASP A 75 12.54 -8.09 -21.46
N PHE A 76 11.26 -8.21 -21.10
CA PHE A 76 10.15 -8.26 -22.05
C PHE A 76 10.00 -6.94 -22.84
N HIS A 77 10.12 -5.80 -22.16
CA HIS A 77 9.96 -4.48 -22.77
C HIS A 77 11.28 -3.84 -23.24
N LYS A 78 12.40 -4.56 -23.15
CA LYS A 78 13.76 -4.09 -23.52
C LYS A 78 14.15 -2.80 -22.78
N ILE A 79 13.90 -2.77 -21.48
CA ILE A 79 14.19 -1.65 -20.60
C ILE A 79 15.47 -1.95 -19.83
N ASP A 80 16.32 -0.94 -19.64
CA ASP A 80 17.47 -1.04 -18.75
C ASP A 80 17.00 -1.20 -17.29
N LEU A 81 17.41 -2.30 -16.65
CA LEU A 81 16.97 -2.63 -15.29
C LEU A 81 17.39 -1.57 -14.27
N LYS A 82 18.60 -1.02 -14.39
CA LYS A 82 19.08 0.00 -13.44
C LYS A 82 18.24 1.28 -13.52
N LYS A 83 17.88 1.70 -14.73
CA LYS A 83 16.98 2.82 -14.94
C LYS A 83 15.58 2.56 -14.36
N PHE A 84 15.07 1.34 -14.52
CA PHE A 84 13.79 0.93 -13.92
C PHE A 84 13.83 0.97 -12.39
N GLU A 85 14.90 0.45 -11.78
CA GLU A 85 15.11 0.50 -10.33
C GLU A 85 15.19 1.94 -9.81
N ASP A 86 15.86 2.83 -10.55
CA ASP A 86 15.93 4.25 -10.19
C ASP A 86 14.56 4.95 -10.30
N LEU A 87 13.71 4.55 -11.25
CA LEU A 87 12.32 5.00 -11.29
C LEU A 87 11.55 4.49 -10.08
N SER A 88 11.62 3.19 -9.78
CA SER A 88 11.00 2.59 -8.58
C SER A 88 11.40 3.35 -7.30
N LYS A 89 12.67 3.77 -7.18
CA LYS A 89 13.16 4.58 -6.03
C LYS A 89 12.51 5.95 -5.94
N LYS A 90 12.37 6.63 -7.08
CA LYS A 90 11.73 7.96 -7.13
C LYS A 90 10.24 7.88 -6.85
N LEU A 91 9.60 6.81 -7.28
CA LEU A 91 8.18 6.60 -7.04
C LEU A 91 7.90 6.17 -5.60
N SER A 92 8.73 5.30 -5.01
CA SER A 92 8.60 4.83 -3.62
C SER A 92 7.16 4.40 -3.26
N PHE A 93 6.50 3.70 -4.19
CA PHE A 93 5.15 3.21 -3.97
C PHE A 93 5.17 1.86 -3.24
N GLY A 94 4.24 1.72 -2.30
CA GLY A 94 3.81 0.46 -1.71
C GLY A 94 2.52 -0.05 -2.35
N LEU A 95 2.07 -1.18 -1.82
CA LEU A 95 0.79 -1.78 -2.19
C LEU A 95 0.01 -2.09 -0.91
N HIS A 96 -1.27 -1.80 -0.93
CA HIS A 96 -2.20 -2.19 0.12
C HIS A 96 -3.39 -2.92 -0.49
N GLU A 97 -3.74 -4.09 0.04
CA GLU A 97 -4.96 -4.81 -0.35
C GLU A 97 -6.14 -4.22 0.42
N LEU A 98 -7.20 -3.84 -0.28
CA LEU A 98 -8.43 -3.31 0.29
C LEU A 98 -9.41 -4.44 0.58
N GLU A 99 -10.36 -4.20 1.49
CA GLU A 99 -11.41 -5.17 1.84
C GLU A 99 -12.26 -5.62 0.65
N ASP A 100 -12.35 -4.80 -0.40
CA ASP A 100 -13.08 -5.13 -1.62
C ASP A 100 -12.27 -6.00 -2.63
N GLY A 101 -11.08 -6.46 -2.23
CA GLY A 101 -10.18 -7.28 -3.05
C GLY A 101 -9.39 -6.50 -4.10
N ASN A 102 -9.59 -5.18 -4.22
CA ASN A 102 -8.73 -4.35 -5.06
C ASN A 102 -7.46 -3.95 -4.30
N PHE A 103 -6.48 -3.47 -5.05
CA PHE A 103 -5.26 -2.93 -4.47
C PHE A 103 -5.22 -1.41 -4.57
N TRP A 104 -4.65 -0.79 -3.56
CA TRP A 104 -4.31 0.61 -3.52
C TRP A 104 -2.80 0.75 -3.65
N PHE A 105 -2.36 1.41 -4.72
CA PHE A 105 -0.96 1.70 -4.96
C PHE A 105 -0.62 3.00 -4.23
N ASN A 106 -0.05 2.89 -3.03
CA ASN A 106 0.11 4.01 -2.11
C ASN A 106 1.52 4.57 -2.10
N GLU A 107 1.65 5.90 -2.08
CA GLU A 107 2.91 6.55 -1.75
C GLU A 107 3.14 6.56 -0.25
N HIS A 108 2.09 6.93 0.50
CA HIS A 108 2.14 7.07 1.94
C HIS A 108 0.82 6.63 2.56
N HIS A 109 0.91 6.26 3.83
CA HIS A 109 -0.22 6.13 4.72
C HIS A 109 0.13 6.81 6.04
N TYR A 110 -0.82 7.53 6.61
CA TYR A 110 -0.66 8.20 7.89
C TYR A 110 -1.79 7.83 8.82
N ASN A 111 -1.47 7.73 10.11
CA ASN A 111 -2.47 7.50 11.14
C ASN A 111 -3.37 8.73 11.22
N VAL A 112 -4.64 8.52 10.93
CA VAL A 112 -5.70 9.53 11.06
C VAL A 112 -6.15 9.61 12.51
N PHE A 113 -6.19 8.44 13.16
CA PHE A 113 -6.49 8.30 14.57
C PHE A 113 -5.31 7.67 15.32
N GLY A 114 -5.17 8.03 16.59
CA GLY A 114 -4.28 7.32 17.51
C GLY A 114 -4.73 5.86 17.71
N GLU A 115 -3.82 5.02 18.19
CA GLU A 115 -4.10 3.61 18.49
C GLU A 115 -5.16 3.47 19.61
N TYR A 116 -6.23 2.71 19.38
CA TYR A 116 -7.27 2.43 20.37
C TYR A 116 -7.50 0.93 20.57
N ASN A 117 -8.00 0.55 21.74
CA ASN A 117 -8.28 -0.85 22.07
C ASN A 117 -9.58 -1.34 21.41
N VAL A 118 -9.61 -2.63 21.09
CA VAL A 118 -10.84 -3.34 20.72
C VAL A 118 -11.75 -3.41 21.93
N ILE A 119 -12.54 -2.37 22.14
CA ILE A 119 -13.89 -2.59 22.62
C ILE A 119 -14.71 -2.44 21.35
N GLU A 120 -15.25 -3.56 20.85
CA GLU A 120 -16.05 -3.64 19.63
C GLU A 120 -16.98 -2.45 19.52
N LYS A 121 -16.58 -1.44 18.74
CA LYS A 121 -17.50 -0.49 18.19
C LYS A 121 -17.43 -0.68 16.68
N PRO A 122 -18.54 -1.04 16.02
CA PRO A 122 -18.56 -1.10 14.57
C PRO A 122 -18.10 0.26 14.04
N PHE A 123 -17.19 0.24 13.07
CA PHE A 123 -16.77 1.46 12.38
C PHE A 123 -17.99 2.06 11.68
N ASN A 124 -18.62 3.05 12.31
CA ASN A 124 -19.80 3.71 11.77
C ASN A 124 -19.32 5.01 11.12
N LYS A 125 -19.41 5.11 9.79
CA LYS A 125 -19.02 6.34 9.04
C LYS A 125 -19.69 7.61 9.60
N SER A 126 -20.83 7.47 10.26
CA SER A 126 -21.60 8.55 10.91
C SER A 126 -21.04 9.03 12.25
N ASP A 127 -20.24 8.23 12.95
CA ASP A 127 -19.64 8.62 14.25
C ASP A 127 -18.50 9.63 14.08
N HIS A 128 -18.19 9.97 12.83
CA HIS A 128 -17.29 11.03 12.45
C HIS A 128 -18.09 12.19 11.83
N PRO A 129 -18.39 13.26 12.58
CA PRO A 129 -19.10 14.44 12.09
C PRO A 129 -18.39 15.19 10.94
N ASN A 130 -17.17 14.77 10.58
CA ASN A 130 -16.39 15.27 9.46
C ASN A 130 -16.06 14.18 8.42
N SER A 131 -16.82 13.08 8.33
CA SER A 131 -16.69 12.09 7.25
C SER A 131 -17.10 12.60 5.86
N ASN A 132 -17.33 13.91 5.72
CA ASN A 132 -17.20 14.59 4.44
C ASN A 132 -15.77 14.38 3.95
N GLU A 133 -15.62 13.36 3.08
CA GLU A 133 -14.53 13.18 2.13
C GLU A 133 -13.37 14.15 2.36
N HIS A 134 -12.39 13.77 3.18
CA HIS A 134 -11.17 14.57 3.23
C HIS A 134 -10.53 14.49 1.84
N THR A 135 -10.74 15.57 1.10
CA THR A 135 -10.15 15.79 -0.21
C THR A 135 -8.63 15.84 -0.06
N LEU A 136 -7.93 15.11 -0.91
CA LEU A 136 -6.47 15.12 -1.01
C LEU A 136 -5.91 16.54 -1.21
N SER A 137 -6.67 17.42 -1.87
CA SER A 137 -6.32 18.83 -2.03
C SER A 137 -6.33 19.62 -0.72
N TYR A 138 -7.11 19.20 0.27
CA TYR A 138 -7.40 19.96 1.48
C TYR A 138 -6.45 19.65 2.64
N GLU A 139 -6.01 18.39 2.79
CA GLU A 139 -5.11 18.01 3.90
C GLU A 139 -3.63 18.29 3.65
N ASN A 140 -3.19 18.52 2.41
CA ASN A 140 -1.91 19.15 2.09
C ASN A 140 -1.74 19.17 0.56
N GLY A 141 -1.84 20.34 -0.07
CA GLY A 141 -1.55 20.49 -1.51
C GLY A 141 -0.20 19.89 -1.93
N ASN A 142 0.74 19.75 -0.99
CA ASN A 142 2.02 19.06 -1.19
C ASN A 142 1.86 17.56 -1.55
N SER A 143 0.96 16.82 -0.90
CA SER A 143 0.80 15.37 -1.14
C SER A 143 0.13 15.08 -2.49
N TYR A 144 -0.90 15.86 -2.85
CA TYR A 144 -1.50 15.76 -4.18
C TYR A 144 -0.50 16.13 -5.28
N ASN A 145 0.21 17.25 -5.14
CA ASN A 145 1.24 17.66 -6.10
C ASN A 145 2.37 16.62 -6.23
N ALA A 146 2.74 15.94 -5.13
CA ALA A 146 3.69 14.84 -5.16
C ALA A 146 3.18 13.67 -6.03
N LEU A 147 1.92 13.23 -5.84
CA LEU A 147 1.29 12.20 -6.67
C LEU A 147 1.24 12.58 -8.15
N VAL A 148 0.85 13.82 -8.45
CA VAL A 148 0.86 14.36 -9.82
C VAL A 148 2.24 14.26 -10.45
N ASN A 149 3.28 14.65 -9.72
CA ASN A 149 4.66 14.57 -10.21
C ASN A 149 5.08 13.12 -10.46
N LYS A 150 4.63 12.16 -9.64
CA LYS A 150 4.86 10.74 -9.87
C LYS A 150 4.15 10.22 -11.12
N TYR A 151 2.91 10.66 -11.37
CA TYR A 151 2.20 10.36 -12.61
C TYR A 151 2.91 10.91 -13.85
N LYS A 152 3.48 12.12 -13.76
CA LYS A 152 4.31 12.69 -14.82
C LYS A 152 5.58 11.86 -15.07
N LEU A 153 6.21 11.33 -14.02
CA LEU A 153 7.34 10.42 -14.16
C LEU A 153 6.95 9.10 -14.84
N LEU A 154 5.81 8.51 -14.45
CA LEU A 154 5.27 7.31 -15.09
C LEU A 154 4.91 7.54 -16.56
N GLN A 155 4.28 8.69 -16.88
CA GLN A 155 3.97 9.06 -18.26
C GLN A 155 5.24 9.18 -19.10
N LYS A 156 6.23 9.95 -18.63
CA LYS A 156 7.51 10.11 -19.31
C LYS A 156 8.20 8.76 -19.55
N PHE A 157 8.16 7.88 -18.55
CA PHE A 157 8.73 6.55 -18.65
C PHE A 157 8.00 5.68 -19.69
N SER A 158 6.66 5.71 -19.69
CA SER A 158 5.83 5.03 -20.68
C SER A 158 6.15 5.48 -22.10
N ASP A 159 6.25 6.80 -22.31
CA ASP A 159 6.54 7.40 -23.61
C ASP A 159 7.94 7.00 -24.10
N GLU A 160 8.94 7.11 -23.22
CA GLU A 160 10.33 6.80 -23.56
C GLU A 160 10.52 5.33 -23.95
N HIS A 161 9.74 4.42 -23.35
CA HIS A 161 9.82 2.97 -23.59
C HIS A 161 8.70 2.43 -24.48
N ASN A 162 7.90 3.31 -25.10
CA ASN A 162 6.77 2.97 -25.98
C ASN A 162 5.80 1.94 -25.36
N LEU A 163 5.48 2.08 -24.07
CA LEU A 163 4.59 1.15 -23.36
C LEU A 163 3.12 1.33 -23.73
N GLY A 164 2.75 2.44 -24.39
CA GLY A 164 1.38 2.73 -24.78
C GLY A 164 0.44 3.00 -23.60
N LEU A 165 0.99 3.34 -22.43
CA LEU A 165 0.21 3.70 -21.24
C LEU A 165 0.05 5.21 -21.14
N THR A 166 -1.14 5.64 -20.73
CA THR A 166 -1.47 7.04 -20.46
C THR A 166 -1.80 7.21 -18.98
N PHE A 167 -1.14 8.16 -18.32
CA PHE A 167 -1.28 8.52 -16.92
C PHE A 167 -1.68 9.99 -16.85
N LYS A 168 -2.85 10.27 -16.30
CA LYS A 168 -3.38 11.63 -16.20
C LYS A 168 -3.69 12.01 -14.76
N GLU A 169 -3.77 13.30 -14.50
CA GLU A 169 -4.22 13.81 -13.19
C GLU A 169 -5.60 13.27 -12.81
N GLU A 170 -6.47 13.10 -13.80
CA GLU A 170 -7.82 12.50 -13.67
C GLU A 170 -7.82 11.11 -13.04
N ASP A 171 -6.72 10.36 -13.19
CA ASP A 171 -6.57 9.01 -12.63
C ASP A 171 -6.28 9.04 -11.12
N ILE A 172 -5.92 10.19 -10.56
CA ILE A 172 -5.65 10.37 -9.13
C ILE A 172 -6.99 10.63 -8.44
N PRO A 173 -7.44 9.73 -7.54
CA PRO A 173 -8.65 9.96 -6.77
C PRO A 173 -8.55 11.27 -6.00
N ASN A 174 -9.63 12.05 -5.96
CA ASN A 174 -9.63 13.31 -5.21
C ASN A 174 -9.76 13.10 -3.68
N ASN A 175 -10.11 11.87 -3.26
CA ASN A 175 -10.41 11.54 -1.88
C ASN A 175 -9.42 10.50 -1.34
N LEU A 176 -9.11 10.61 -0.05
CA LEU A 176 -8.35 9.60 0.68
C LEU A 176 -9.15 8.30 0.83
N ILE A 177 -8.43 7.17 0.85
CA ILE A 177 -9.01 5.89 1.31
C ILE A 177 -8.64 5.70 2.77
N TYR A 178 -9.63 5.38 3.60
CA TYR A 178 -9.41 5.00 4.97
C TYR A 178 -9.41 3.48 5.09
N TYR A 179 -8.43 2.92 5.79
CA TYR A 179 -8.40 1.50 6.11
C TYR A 179 -8.03 1.28 7.58
N PRO A 180 -8.65 0.27 8.24
CA PRO A 180 -8.25 -0.13 9.58
C PRO A 180 -6.97 -0.97 9.53
N GLU A 181 -6.03 -0.70 10.43
CA GLU A 181 -4.85 -1.52 10.67
C GLU A 181 -4.87 -2.04 12.10
N HIS A 182 -4.72 -3.35 12.26
CA HIS A 182 -4.63 -4.01 13.55
C HIS A 182 -3.17 -4.29 13.90
N ILE A 183 -2.74 -3.79 15.05
CA ILE A 183 -1.40 -3.98 15.59
C ILE A 183 -1.51 -4.83 16.84
N LEU A 184 -0.84 -5.98 16.85
CA LEU A 184 -0.74 -6.82 18.05
C LEU A 184 0.40 -6.27 18.91
N LYS A 185 0.07 -5.77 20.11
CA LYS A 185 1.04 -5.35 21.12
C LYS A 185 1.09 -6.38 22.24
N THR A 186 2.25 -7.00 22.42
CA THR A 186 2.52 -7.82 23.61
C THR A 186 2.97 -6.90 24.76
N GLN A 187 2.24 -6.94 25.87
CA GLN A 187 2.63 -6.26 27.10
C GLN A 187 3.01 -7.29 28.17
N VAL A 188 4.06 -6.97 28.94
CA VAL A 188 4.47 -7.76 30.10
C VAL A 188 3.96 -7.02 31.33
N ILE A 189 3.04 -7.63 32.08
CA ILE A 189 2.44 -7.04 33.28
C ILE A 189 2.92 -7.85 34.48
N ASP A 190 3.40 -7.16 35.52
CA ASP A 190 3.71 -7.76 36.81
C ASP A 190 2.39 -7.92 37.57
N GLY A 191 1.95 -9.17 37.75
CA GLY A 191 0.75 -9.49 38.51
C GLY A 191 1.11 -9.88 39.95
N ASP A 192 0.45 -9.25 40.92
CA ASP A 192 0.44 -9.75 42.30
C ASP A 192 -0.59 -10.88 42.41
N ASP A 193 -0.16 -12.08 42.83
CA ASP A 193 -1.06 -13.16 43.18
C ASP A 193 -1.91 -12.74 44.39
N GLN A 194 -3.14 -12.28 44.13
CA GLN A 194 -4.20 -12.29 45.14
C GLN A 194 -4.73 -13.72 45.28
N THR A 195 -3.95 -14.58 45.95
CA THR A 195 -4.52 -15.81 46.51
C THR A 195 -5.10 -15.49 47.88
N ASN A 196 -6.44 -15.59 47.96
CA ASN A 196 -7.26 -15.53 49.17
C ASN A 196 -6.77 -16.46 50.27
#